data_AF-A0A8J3IG57-F1
#
_entry.id   AF-A0A8J3IG57-F1
#
_cell.length_a   1.000
_cell.length_b   1.000
_cell.length_c   1.000
_cell.angle_alpha   90.00
_cell.angle_beta   90.00
_cell.angle_gamma   90.00
#
_symmetry.space_group_name_H-M   'P 1'
#
loop_
_entity.id
_entity.type
_entity.pdbx_description
1 polymer ?
#
loop_
_entity_poly.entity_id
_entity_poly.type
_entity_poly.pdbx_seq_one_letter_code
_entity_poly.pdbx_strand_id
1 'polypeptide(L)'
;MHLSEVLHPDIFLIPGGNAGTLAAAQNEQIVTWVREAHKTSRWSTSVCTGAFVLGAAGVLEGKRATTYWSSGPHLQHQWGATFVAECYVQDGKILTAAGVSAGIDMALFLASQLTDEETAQAIQLALEYDPQPPFDPGAPQKASPSIVARALHLLQSGKRR
;
A
#
# COMPACT_ATOMS: atom_id res chain seq x y z
N MET A 1 17.59 -12.10 8.60
CA MET A 1 17.40 -12.28 7.16
C MET A 1 17.80 -10.99 6.47
N HIS A 2 18.79 -11.04 5.60
CA HIS A 2 19.29 -9.87 4.86
C HIS A 2 18.63 -9.83 3.47
N LEU A 3 18.38 -8.64 2.91
CA LEU A 3 17.70 -8.53 1.59
C LEU A 3 18.41 -9.30 0.48
N SER A 4 19.75 -9.43 0.56
CA SER A 4 20.53 -10.21 -0.40
C SER A 4 20.27 -11.72 -0.36
N GLU A 5 19.59 -12.23 0.68
CA GLU A 5 19.24 -13.66 0.80
C GLU A 5 17.95 -13.99 0.03
N VAL A 6 17.17 -12.99 -0.37
CA VAL A 6 15.90 -13.16 -1.09
C VAL A 6 16.01 -12.48 -2.44
N LEU A 7 16.46 -13.21 -3.46
CA LEU A 7 16.74 -12.66 -4.80
C LEU A 7 15.50 -12.66 -5.71
N HIS A 8 14.64 -13.67 -5.58
CA HIS A 8 13.52 -13.90 -6.49
C HIS A 8 12.24 -14.25 -5.72
N PRO A 9 11.67 -13.30 -4.96
CA PRO A 9 10.40 -13.55 -4.29
C PRO A 9 9.27 -13.68 -5.31
N ASP A 10 8.40 -14.67 -5.14
CA ASP A 10 7.15 -14.75 -5.92
C ASP A 10 6.29 -13.50 -5.69
N ILE A 11 6.24 -13.04 -4.44
CA ILE A 11 5.46 -11.89 -3.98
C ILE A 11 6.29 -11.15 -2.93
N PHE A 12 6.30 -9.83 -2.99
CA PHE A 12 6.80 -9.00 -1.90
C PHE A 12 5.80 -7.91 -1.54
N LEU A 13 5.83 -7.48 -0.29
CA LEU A 13 4.98 -6.42 0.25
C LEU A 13 5.84 -5.37 0.92
N ILE A 14 5.71 -4.12 0.46
CA ILE A 14 6.29 -2.97 1.14
C ILE A 14 5.26 -2.35 2.08
N PRO A 15 5.46 -2.40 3.40
CA PRO A 15 4.56 -1.74 4.33
C PRO A 15 4.75 -0.23 4.31
N GLY A 16 3.71 0.48 4.74
CA GLY A 16 3.79 1.92 4.97
C GLY A 16 4.30 2.28 6.36
N GLY A 17 4.30 3.58 6.63
CA GLY A 17 4.86 4.19 7.82
C GLY A 17 5.08 5.68 7.63
N ASN A 18 5.75 6.30 8.60
CA ASN A 18 6.08 7.73 8.57
C ASN A 18 7.50 7.96 8.03
N ALA A 19 8.39 8.50 8.86
CA ALA A 19 9.77 8.81 8.48
C ALA A 19 10.54 7.58 7.97
N GLY A 20 10.27 6.39 8.53
CA GLY A 20 10.92 5.15 8.12
C GLY A 20 10.67 4.80 6.65
N THR A 21 9.46 5.02 6.13
CA THR A 21 9.14 4.73 4.73
C THR A 21 9.78 5.73 3.77
N LEU A 22 9.88 7.00 4.16
CA LEU A 22 10.62 8.00 3.38
C LEU A 22 12.12 7.70 3.37
N ALA A 23 12.69 7.32 4.52
CA ALA A 23 14.08 6.90 4.60
C ALA A 23 14.35 5.65 3.75
N ALA A 24 13.41 4.69 3.74
CA ALA A 24 13.51 3.49 2.91
C ALA A 24 13.45 3.82 1.40
N ALA A 25 12.62 4.79 1.00
CA ALA A 25 12.55 5.26 -0.39
C ALA A 25 13.81 6.03 -0.84
N GLN A 26 14.65 6.48 0.10
CA GLN A 26 15.95 7.10 -0.17
C GLN A 26 17.13 6.14 0.02
N ASN A 27 16.86 4.91 0.49
CA ASN A 27 17.91 3.92 0.73
C ASN A 27 18.15 3.11 -0.56
N GLU A 28 19.28 3.38 -1.21
CA GLU A 28 19.65 2.73 -2.48
C GLU A 28 19.67 1.20 -2.41
N GLN A 29 20.02 0.60 -1.27
CA GLN A 29 20.00 -0.86 -1.11
C GLN A 29 18.57 -1.41 -1.18
N ILE A 30 17.62 -0.75 -0.50
CA ILE A 30 16.20 -1.14 -0.51
C ILE A 30 15.61 -0.89 -1.89
N VAL A 31 15.82 0.30 -2.44
CA VAL A 31 15.29 0.71 -3.75
C VAL A 31 15.79 -0.22 -4.85
N THR A 32 17.08 -0.55 -4.84
CA THR A 32 17.67 -1.50 -5.80
C THR A 32 17.07 -2.89 -5.62
N TRP A 33 16.94 -3.38 -4.40
CA TRP A 33 16.32 -4.67 -4.15
C TRP A 33 14.88 -4.74 -4.67
N VAL A 34 14.06 -3.72 -4.41
CA VAL A 34 12.67 -3.65 -4.90
C VAL A 34 12.63 -3.64 -6.43
N ARG A 35 13.52 -2.89 -7.07
CA ARG A 35 13.62 -2.84 -8.54
C ARG A 35 13.95 -4.21 -9.13
N GLU A 36 14.90 -4.93 -8.55
CA GLU A 36 15.28 -6.27 -9.03
C GLU A 36 14.21 -7.32 -8.73
N ALA A 37 13.64 -7.29 -7.52
CA ALA A 37 12.53 -8.16 -7.14
C ALA A 37 11.33 -7.96 -8.09
N HIS A 38 10.98 -6.71 -8.43
CA HIS A 38 9.89 -6.41 -9.36
C HIS A 38 10.07 -7.10 -10.72
N LYS A 39 11.30 -7.21 -11.25
CA LYS A 39 11.53 -7.85 -12.55
C LYS A 39 11.09 -9.31 -12.57
N THR A 40 11.28 -10.03 -11.46
CA THR A 40 11.10 -11.48 -11.38
C THR A 40 9.85 -11.92 -10.60
N SER A 41 9.31 -11.06 -9.74
CA SER A 41 8.11 -11.36 -8.95
C SER A 41 6.86 -11.55 -9.81
N ARG A 42 5.99 -12.44 -9.35
CA ARG A 42 4.60 -12.56 -9.83
C ARG A 42 3.75 -11.38 -9.36
N TRP A 43 4.03 -10.84 -8.17
CA TRP A 43 3.32 -9.68 -7.61
C TRP A 43 4.25 -8.71 -6.89
N SER A 44 4.07 -7.42 -7.17
CA SER A 44 4.73 -6.33 -6.47
C SER A 44 3.71 -5.54 -5.69
N THR A 45 3.75 -5.63 -4.36
CA THR A 45 2.68 -5.12 -3.51
C THR A 45 3.14 -4.06 -2.53
N SER A 46 2.22 -3.18 -2.14
CA SER A 46 2.46 -2.24 -1.04
C SER A 46 1.19 -1.87 -0.33
N VAL A 47 1.33 -1.40 0.91
CA VAL A 47 0.23 -0.85 1.71
C VAL A 47 0.61 0.55 2.16
N CYS A 48 -0.36 1.46 2.18
CA CYS A 48 -0.19 2.80 2.73
C CYS A 48 0.95 3.54 1.99
N THR A 49 1.84 4.23 2.70
CA THR A 49 2.99 4.93 2.11
C THR A 49 4.06 3.99 1.54
N GLY A 50 3.93 2.67 1.67
CA GLY A 50 4.88 1.71 1.07
C GLY A 50 4.98 1.86 -0.45
N ALA A 51 3.93 2.38 -1.09
CA ALA A 51 3.92 2.75 -2.50
C ALA A 51 5.04 3.75 -2.87
N PHE A 52 5.55 4.53 -1.91
CA PHE A 52 6.66 5.46 -2.14
C PHE A 52 7.97 4.73 -2.46
N VAL A 53 8.21 3.57 -1.84
CA VAL A 53 9.40 2.76 -2.15
C VAL A 53 9.27 2.10 -3.52
N LEU A 54 8.05 1.66 -3.89
CA LEU A 54 7.78 1.19 -5.26
C LEU A 54 8.01 2.32 -6.28
N GLY A 55 7.52 3.53 -5.97
CA GLY A 55 7.74 4.72 -6.79
C GLY A 55 9.22 5.04 -6.95
N ALA A 56 9.99 5.05 -5.85
CA ALA A 56 11.43 5.30 -5.87
C ALA A 56 12.22 4.24 -6.66
N ALA A 57 11.73 2.99 -6.69
CA ALA A 57 12.30 1.93 -7.51
C ALA A 57 11.97 2.06 -9.01
N GLY A 58 11.13 3.02 -9.40
CA GLY A 58 10.67 3.23 -10.78
C GLY A 58 9.51 2.31 -11.18
N VAL A 59 8.88 1.62 -10.22
CA VAL A 59 7.84 0.62 -10.51
C VAL A 59 6.50 1.28 -10.87
N LEU A 60 6.24 2.50 -10.39
CA LEU A 60 4.92 3.15 -10.49
C LEU A 60 4.82 4.23 -11.56
N GLU A 61 5.89 4.53 -12.30
CA GLU A 61 5.87 5.58 -13.32
C GLU A 61 4.87 5.24 -14.43
N GLY A 62 3.89 6.13 -14.65
CA GLY A 62 2.81 5.92 -15.62
C GLY A 62 1.79 4.83 -15.23
N LYS A 63 1.83 4.33 -14.00
CA LYS A 63 0.91 3.29 -13.49
C LYS A 63 -0.20 3.87 -12.62
N ARG A 64 -1.33 3.16 -12.57
CA ARG A 64 -2.37 3.42 -11.57
C ARG A 64 -1.92 2.85 -10.22
N ALA A 65 -2.04 3.64 -9.16
CA ALA A 65 -1.71 3.19 -7.81
C ALA A 65 -2.52 3.96 -6.76
N THR A 66 -2.72 3.36 -5.60
CA THR A 66 -3.19 4.04 -4.39
C THR A 66 -2.08 4.08 -3.34
N THR A 67 -2.29 4.86 -2.28
CA THR A 67 -1.40 4.97 -1.13
C THR A 67 -2.22 5.51 0.05
N TYR A 68 -1.57 5.91 1.14
CA TYR A 68 -2.25 6.58 2.24
C TYR A 68 -2.99 7.83 1.75
N TRP A 69 -4.21 8.05 2.25
CA TRP A 69 -5.13 9.05 1.71
C TRP A 69 -4.55 10.47 1.62
N SER A 70 -3.75 10.89 2.60
CA SER A 70 -3.12 12.22 2.63
C SER A 70 -1.84 12.31 1.79
N SER A 71 -1.42 11.20 1.19
CA SER A 71 -0.14 11.02 0.50
C SER A 71 -0.29 10.87 -1.02
N GLY A 72 -1.52 10.77 -1.53
CA GLY A 72 -1.81 10.65 -2.97
C GLY A 72 -1.14 11.72 -3.83
N PRO A 73 -1.30 13.03 -3.55
CA PRO A 73 -0.66 14.08 -4.35
C PRO A 73 0.86 13.97 -4.39
N HIS A 74 1.49 13.58 -3.29
CA HIS A 74 2.94 13.37 -3.24
C HIS A 74 3.38 12.19 -4.12
N LEU A 75 2.61 11.09 -4.10
CA LEU A 75 2.86 9.94 -4.97
C LEU A 75 2.89 10.34 -6.45
N GLN A 76 1.90 11.12 -6.88
CA GLN A 76 1.78 11.58 -8.26
C GLN A 76 2.93 12.49 -8.65
N HIS A 77 3.21 13.51 -7.84
CA HIS A 77 4.20 14.53 -8.16
C HIS A 77 5.62 13.97 -8.16
N GLN A 78 5.93 13.06 -7.22
CA GLN A 78 7.30 12.59 -7.02
C GLN A 78 7.68 11.41 -7.93
N TRP A 79 6.73 10.50 -8.24
CA TRP A 79 7.03 9.24 -8.93
C TRP A 79 6.13 8.95 -10.15
N GLY A 80 5.36 9.93 -10.61
CA GLY A 80 4.63 9.84 -11.88
C GLY A 80 3.50 8.81 -11.92
N ALA A 81 3.07 8.32 -10.76
CA ALA A 81 1.91 7.43 -10.67
C ALA A 81 0.60 8.21 -10.85
N THR A 82 -0.42 7.59 -11.43
CA THR A 82 -1.80 8.10 -11.37
C THR A 82 -2.43 7.63 -10.06
N PHE A 83 -2.65 8.56 -9.12
CA PHE A 83 -3.29 8.24 -7.85
C PHE A 83 -4.77 7.94 -8.04
N VAL A 84 -5.22 6.82 -7.48
CA VAL A 84 -6.61 6.37 -7.50
C VAL A 84 -7.07 6.18 -6.06
N ALA A 85 -8.13 6.88 -5.65
CA ALA A 85 -8.65 6.86 -4.29
C ALA A 85 -9.57 5.65 -4.02
N GLU A 86 -9.04 4.44 -4.20
CA GLU A 86 -9.71 3.16 -3.93
C GLU A 86 -9.02 2.43 -2.76
N CYS A 87 -9.70 1.44 -2.17
CA CYS A 87 -9.16 0.63 -1.07
C CYS A 87 -7.87 -0.08 -1.49
N TYR A 88 -7.89 -0.71 -2.67
CA TYR A 88 -6.70 -1.22 -3.34
C TYR A 88 -6.85 -1.05 -4.85
N VAL A 89 -5.72 -1.02 -5.56
CA VAL A 89 -5.65 -0.78 -6.99
C VAL A 89 -4.69 -1.80 -7.60
N GLN A 90 -5.17 -2.50 -8.61
CA GLN A 90 -4.37 -3.40 -9.44
C GLN A 90 -4.03 -2.72 -10.79
N ASP A 91 -2.76 -2.74 -11.15
CA ASP A 91 -2.26 -2.40 -12.50
C ASP A 91 -1.28 -3.51 -12.95
N GLY A 92 -1.81 -4.46 -13.73
CA GLY A 92 -1.08 -5.69 -14.09
C GLY A 92 -0.69 -6.48 -12.84
N LYS A 93 0.62 -6.64 -12.62
CA LYS A 93 1.21 -7.34 -11.46
C LYS A 93 1.51 -6.45 -10.24
N ILE A 94 1.19 -5.16 -10.34
CA ILE A 94 1.36 -4.20 -9.26
C ILE A 94 0.04 -4.11 -8.51
N LEU A 95 0.08 -4.31 -7.20
CA LEU A 95 -1.08 -4.24 -6.33
C LEU A 95 -0.78 -3.31 -5.16
N THR A 96 -1.44 -2.16 -5.11
CA THR A 96 -1.24 -1.16 -4.06
C THR A 96 -2.49 -1.03 -3.22
N ALA A 97 -2.35 -0.96 -1.90
CA ALA A 97 -3.46 -0.73 -0.98
C ALA A 97 -3.32 0.62 -0.28
N ALA A 98 -4.46 1.20 0.08
CA ALA A 98 -4.57 2.44 0.79
C ALA A 98 -4.12 2.29 2.27
N GLY A 99 -4.68 3.08 3.17
CA GLY A 99 -4.23 3.13 4.56
C GLY A 99 -4.56 1.88 5.38
N VAL A 100 -3.55 1.39 6.11
CA VAL A 100 -3.65 0.51 7.29
C VAL A 100 -4.47 -0.76 7.04
N SER A 101 -5.78 -0.73 7.27
CA SER A 101 -6.67 -1.89 7.16
C SER A 101 -6.89 -2.36 5.73
N ALA A 102 -6.70 -1.47 4.74
CA ALA A 102 -6.82 -1.80 3.33
C ALA A 102 -5.90 -2.96 2.87
N GLY A 103 -4.83 -3.23 3.63
CA GLY A 103 -3.97 -4.38 3.40
C GLY A 103 -4.68 -5.73 3.58
N ILE A 104 -5.72 -5.80 4.41
CA ILE A 104 -6.50 -7.03 4.63
C ILE A 104 -7.36 -7.32 3.39
N ASP A 105 -8.10 -6.31 2.91
CA ASP A 105 -8.90 -6.41 1.69
C ASP A 105 -8.03 -6.81 0.48
N MET A 106 -6.88 -6.15 0.33
CA MET A 106 -5.90 -6.48 -0.71
C MET A 106 -5.37 -7.92 -0.59
N ALA A 107 -5.13 -8.40 0.64
CA ALA A 107 -4.63 -9.75 0.86
C ALA A 107 -5.68 -10.82 0.52
N LEU A 108 -6.95 -10.59 0.84
CA LEU A 108 -8.05 -11.47 0.45
C LEU A 108 -8.22 -11.51 -1.08
N PHE A 109 -8.16 -10.35 -1.73
CA PHE A 109 -8.12 -10.28 -3.19
C PHE A 109 -6.93 -11.06 -3.75
N LEU A 110 -5.74 -10.85 -3.21
CA LEU A 110 -4.54 -11.55 -3.67
C LEU A 110 -4.64 -13.06 -3.45
N ALA A 111 -5.25 -13.52 -2.35
CA ALA A 111 -5.50 -14.94 -2.10
C ALA A 111 -6.35 -15.55 -3.22
N SER A 112 -7.38 -14.85 -3.71
CA SER A 112 -8.20 -15.34 -4.83
C SER A 112 -7.41 -15.43 -6.14
N GLN A 113 -6.44 -14.53 -6.33
CA GLN A 113 -5.55 -14.56 -7.51
C GLN A 113 -4.50 -15.68 -7.44
N LEU A 114 -4.15 -16.14 -6.23
CA LEU A 114 -3.16 -17.20 -6.02
C LEU A 114 -3.77 -18.60 -5.93
N THR A 115 -5.06 -18.66 -5.62
CA THR A 115 -5.83 -19.90 -5.44
C THR A 115 -7.10 -19.82 -6.28
N ASP A 116 -8.25 -19.56 -5.64
CA ASP A 116 -9.56 -19.36 -6.24
C ASP A 116 -10.45 -18.53 -5.28
N GLU A 117 -11.63 -18.14 -5.76
CA GLU A 117 -12.57 -17.31 -5.01
C GLU A 117 -13.11 -18.03 -3.76
N GLU A 118 -13.38 -19.33 -3.85
CA GLU A 118 -13.91 -20.13 -2.74
C GLU A 118 -12.92 -20.18 -1.56
N THR A 119 -11.64 -20.41 -1.85
CA THR A 119 -10.57 -20.42 -0.85
C THR A 119 -10.41 -19.03 -0.22
N ALA A 120 -10.48 -17.95 -1.00
CA ALA A 120 -10.40 -16.60 -0.46
C ALA A 120 -11.59 -16.27 0.46
N GLN A 121 -12.80 -16.65 0.09
CA GLN A 121 -14.00 -16.52 0.93
C GLN A 121 -13.89 -17.37 2.21
N ALA A 122 -13.35 -18.59 2.12
CA ALA A 122 -13.10 -19.44 3.28
C ALA A 122 -12.08 -18.82 4.24
N ILE A 123 -10.99 -18.22 3.73
CA ILE A 123 -10.03 -17.47 4.54
C ILE A 123 -10.71 -16.28 5.23
N GLN A 124 -11.53 -15.51 4.51
CA GLN A 124 -12.27 -14.40 5.08
C GLN A 124 -13.15 -14.85 6.27
N LEU A 125 -13.90 -15.94 6.09
CA LEU A 125 -14.74 -16.52 7.14
C LEU A 125 -13.91 -17.06 8.31
N ALA A 126 -12.81 -17.76 8.04
CA ALA A 126 -11.94 -18.32 9.08
C ALA A 126 -11.29 -17.25 9.96
N LEU A 127 -11.07 -16.05 9.43
CA LEU A 127 -10.59 -14.89 10.17
C LEU A 127 -11.71 -14.07 10.83
N GLU A 128 -12.97 -14.42 10.60
CA GLU A 128 -14.14 -13.63 10.98
C GLU A 128 -14.02 -12.16 10.51
N TYR A 129 -13.50 -11.97 9.30
CA TYR A 129 -13.31 -10.63 8.73
C TYR A 129 -14.63 -10.09 8.16
N ASP A 130 -15.47 -9.58 9.07
CA ASP A 130 -16.72 -8.85 8.83
C ASP A 130 -16.65 -7.48 9.54
N PRO A 131 -15.94 -6.49 8.95
CA PRO A 131 -15.74 -5.21 9.62
C PRO A 131 -17.06 -4.43 9.75
N GLN A 132 -17.38 -4.03 10.98
CA GLN A 132 -18.52 -3.15 11.32
C GLN A 132 -18.01 -1.83 11.96
N PRO A 133 -17.42 -0.90 11.19
CA PRO A 133 -16.93 0.36 11.76
C PRO A 133 -18.06 1.17 12.40
N PRO A 134 -17.89 1.71 13.62
CA PRO A 134 -18.94 2.47 14.29
C PRO A 134 -19.21 3.86 13.67
N PHE A 135 -18.39 4.28 12.70
CA PHE A 135 -18.48 5.57 12.02
C PHE A 135 -18.14 5.42 10.52
N ASP A 136 -18.73 6.26 9.66
CA ASP A 136 -18.50 6.25 8.20
C ASP A 136 -17.25 7.02 7.65
N PRO A 137 -16.58 7.97 8.35
CA PRO A 137 -15.50 8.78 7.75
C PRO A 137 -14.15 8.03 7.63
N GLY A 138 -14.18 6.77 7.18
CA GLY A 138 -13.01 5.96 6.85
C GLY A 138 -12.33 6.34 5.53
N ALA A 139 -12.99 7.16 4.70
CA ALA A 139 -12.44 7.72 3.47
C ALA A 139 -12.60 9.25 3.45
N PRO A 140 -11.66 10.02 2.88
CA PRO A 140 -11.76 11.49 2.83
C PRO A 140 -13.05 12.01 2.20
N GLN A 141 -13.57 11.29 1.20
CA GLN A 141 -14.81 11.64 0.48
C GLN A 141 -16.06 11.49 1.37
N LYS A 142 -15.97 10.69 2.43
CA LYS A 142 -17.04 10.46 3.42
C LYS A 142 -16.89 11.35 4.67
N ALA A 143 -15.78 12.09 4.78
CA ALA A 143 -15.48 12.91 5.93
C ALA A 143 -15.85 14.38 5.68
N SER A 144 -16.38 15.05 6.70
CA SER A 144 -16.55 16.50 6.64
C SER A 144 -15.19 17.22 6.68
N PRO A 145 -15.08 18.46 6.19
CA PRO A 145 -13.83 19.23 6.23
C PRO A 145 -13.24 19.36 7.65
N SER A 146 -14.08 19.46 8.67
CA SER A 146 -13.62 19.53 10.07
C SER A 146 -13.01 18.22 10.55
N ILE A 147 -13.57 17.07 10.15
CA ILE A 147 -13.00 15.75 10.46
C ILE A 147 -11.69 15.54 9.72
N VAL A 148 -11.60 15.92 8.45
CA VAL A 148 -10.34 15.88 7.68
C VAL A 148 -9.27 16.72 8.36
N ALA A 149 -9.57 17.96 8.72
CA ALA A 149 -8.64 18.85 9.42
C ALA A 149 -8.18 18.26 10.77
N ARG A 150 -9.11 17.67 11.53
CA ARG A 150 -8.80 17.01 12.80
C ARG A 150 -7.90 15.80 12.60
N ALA A 151 -8.16 14.96 11.58
CA ALA A 151 -7.34 13.81 11.25
C ALA A 151 -5.91 14.23 10.89
N LEU A 152 -5.74 15.25 10.03
CA LEU A 152 -4.43 15.79 9.68
C LEU A 152 -3.67 16.30 10.92
N HIS A 153 -4.35 17.02 11.81
CA HIS A 153 -3.74 17.47 13.07
C HIS A 153 -3.26 16.30 13.93
N LEU A 154 -4.07 15.23 14.07
CA LEU A 154 -3.68 14.03 14.81
C LEU A 154 -2.42 13.38 14.21
N LEU A 155 -2.38 13.22 12.89
CA LEU A 155 -1.25 12.65 12.18
C LEU A 155 0.04 13.47 12.33
N GLN A 156 -0.05 14.80 12.41
CA GLN A 156 1.10 15.67 12.64
C GLN A 156 1.56 15.64 14.10
N SER A 157 0.62 15.59 15.05
CA SER A 157 0.92 15.58 16.48
C SER A 157 1.59 14.28 16.95
N GLY A 158 1.29 13.15 16.29
CA GLY A 158 1.93 11.85 16.55
C GLY A 158 3.38 11.74 16.06
N LYS A 159 3.87 12.68 15.25
CA LYS A 159 5.25 12.68 14.72
C LYS A 159 6.31 13.25 15.69
N ARG A 160 5.90 13.70 16.88
CA ARG A 160 6.79 14.36 17.88
C ARG A 160 7.19 13.45 19.06
N ARG A 161 7.15 12.12 18.91
CA ARG A 161 7.61 11.17 19.92
C ARG A 161 8.68 10.27 19.34
#